data_AF-A0A0J7Z6X6-F1
#
_entry.id   AF-A0A0J7Z6X6-F1
#
_cell.length_a   1.000
_cell.length_b   1.000
_cell.length_c   1.000
_cell.angle_alpha   90.00
_cell.angle_beta   90.00
_cell.angle_gamma   90.00
#
_symmetry.space_group_name_H-M   'P 1'
#
loop_
_entity.id
_entity.type
_entity.pdbx_description
1 polymer ?
#
loop_
_entity_poly.entity_id
_entity_poly.type
_entity_poly.pdbx_seq_one_letter_code
_entity_poly.pdbx_strand_id
1 'polypeptide(L)'
;MRRAAAAAVLGVLALLSAPPTASAASGVEREPVGWAATGPGTTGGAGGTTWTVRTRAELKEALAHHGDPTAPKVIRVVGDINGHETADGSLLGEQDYAPGYDLAKYMSCFGQDGAEWSDARHDDPGLAVAPYGGERFHDTGSWANGRPARLNTVAAGLGLTDDVGWDPADVYDYRPLTSAAAVEHHVLTHAGTGRRYARP
;
A
#
# COMPACT_ATOMS: atom_id res chain seq x y z
N MET A 1 34.10 -24.75 -85.99
CA MET A 1 35.33 -24.96 -85.19
C MET A 1 34.92 -25.39 -83.79
N ARG A 2 35.66 -26.34 -83.22
CA ARG A 2 35.40 -27.08 -81.97
C ARG A 2 35.56 -26.22 -80.71
N ARG A 3 34.84 -26.59 -79.64
CA ARG A 3 35.17 -26.63 -78.17
C ARG A 3 33.96 -26.10 -77.36
N ALA A 4 33.19 -26.92 -76.63
CA ALA A 4 33.46 -27.70 -75.39
C ALA A 4 32.94 -26.96 -74.13
N ALA A 5 31.92 -27.59 -73.50
CA ALA A 5 31.53 -27.70 -72.09
C ALA A 5 31.75 -26.54 -71.09
N ALA A 6 30.71 -26.24 -70.29
CA ALA A 6 30.68 -26.54 -68.85
C ALA A 6 29.31 -26.23 -68.24
N ALA A 7 28.70 -27.23 -67.61
CA ALA A 7 27.53 -27.08 -66.76
C ALA A 7 27.95 -26.54 -65.39
N ALA A 8 27.18 -25.61 -64.84
CA ALA A 8 27.27 -25.20 -63.44
C ALA A 8 25.86 -25.19 -62.84
N VAL A 9 25.56 -26.23 -62.07
CA VAL A 9 24.41 -26.30 -61.17
C VAL A 9 24.76 -25.49 -59.93
N LEU A 10 24.05 -24.39 -59.68
CA LEU A 10 24.05 -23.73 -58.37
C LEU A 10 22.76 -24.11 -57.64
N GLY A 11 22.89 -25.00 -56.66
CA GLY A 11 21.85 -25.27 -55.67
C GLY A 11 21.79 -24.13 -54.66
N VAL A 12 20.63 -23.49 -54.54
CA VAL A 12 20.34 -22.52 -53.49
C VAL A 12 19.90 -23.29 -52.24
N LEU A 13 20.74 -23.27 -51.21
CA LEU A 13 20.39 -23.73 -49.85
C LEU A 13 19.39 -22.73 -49.26
N ALA A 14 18.13 -23.15 -49.09
CA ALA A 14 17.16 -22.44 -48.28
C ALA A 14 17.48 -22.67 -46.80
N LEU A 15 18.06 -21.65 -46.14
CA LEU A 15 18.18 -21.59 -44.69
C LEU A 15 16.78 -21.30 -44.11
N LEU A 16 16.08 -22.36 -43.68
CA LEU A 16 14.90 -22.24 -42.82
C LEU A 16 15.35 -21.79 -41.43
N SER A 17 15.23 -20.50 -41.13
CA SER A 17 15.30 -20.01 -39.75
C SER A 17 14.01 -20.41 -39.03
N ALA A 18 14.08 -21.43 -38.17
CA ALA A 18 13.01 -21.73 -37.23
C ALA A 18 12.88 -20.57 -36.23
N PRO A 19 11.66 -20.12 -35.87
CA PRO A 19 11.50 -19.13 -34.82
C PRO A 19 11.99 -19.71 -33.49
N PRO A 20 12.56 -18.90 -32.59
CA PRO A 20 12.96 -19.38 -31.27
C PRO A 20 11.71 -19.84 -30.52
N THR A 21 11.68 -21.11 -30.13
CA THR A 21 10.70 -21.65 -29.19
C THR A 21 10.88 -20.90 -27.87
N ALA A 22 9.86 -20.13 -27.47
CA ALA A 22 9.85 -19.51 -26.15
C ALA A 22 9.94 -20.64 -25.09
N SER A 23 11.03 -20.65 -24.33
CA SER A 23 11.21 -21.58 -23.24
C SER A 23 10.16 -21.25 -22.18
N ALA A 24 9.16 -22.12 -22.02
CA ALA A 24 8.23 -22.03 -20.90
C ALA A 24 9.06 -22.13 -19.62
N ALA A 25 9.13 -21.04 -18.85
CA ALA A 25 9.70 -21.09 -17.52
C ALA A 25 8.83 -22.02 -16.69
N SER A 26 9.35 -23.21 -16.37
CA SER A 26 8.82 -24.08 -15.34
C SER A 26 9.01 -23.34 -14.01
N GLY A 27 7.94 -22.68 -13.55
CA GLY A 27 7.90 -22.08 -12.23
C GLY A 27 8.02 -23.20 -11.20
N VAL A 28 9.21 -23.35 -10.61
CA VAL A 28 9.35 -24.13 -9.37
C VAL A 28 8.54 -23.37 -8.33
N GLU A 29 7.44 -23.96 -7.89
CA GLU A 29 6.60 -23.41 -6.83
C GLU A 29 7.45 -23.34 -5.56
N ARG A 30 7.76 -22.11 -5.14
CA ARG A 30 8.60 -21.88 -3.97
C ARG A 30 7.70 -21.94 -2.75
N GLU A 31 8.00 -22.86 -1.84
CA GLU A 31 7.33 -22.94 -0.54
C GLU A 31 7.32 -21.56 0.17
N PRO A 32 6.21 -21.18 0.83
CA PRO A 32 6.14 -19.94 1.61
C PRO A 32 7.24 -19.88 2.66
N VAL A 33 7.75 -18.67 2.94
CA VAL A 33 8.79 -18.44 3.96
C VAL A 33 8.36 -17.39 4.96
N GLY A 34 8.96 -17.42 6.16
CA GLY A 34 8.68 -16.47 7.24
C GLY A 34 7.26 -16.61 7.79
N TRP A 35 6.66 -15.50 8.21
CA TRP A 35 5.32 -15.51 8.82
C TRP A 35 4.21 -16.07 7.92
N ALA A 36 4.36 -15.97 6.60
CA ALA A 36 3.40 -16.52 5.64
C ALA A 36 3.39 -18.06 5.61
N ALA A 37 4.40 -18.72 6.21
CA ALA A 37 4.50 -20.17 6.33
C ALA A 37 3.94 -20.71 7.66
N THR A 38 3.54 -19.83 8.58
CA THR A 38 3.02 -20.26 9.89
C THR A 38 1.66 -20.95 9.75
N GLY A 39 1.45 -22.05 10.49
CA GLY A 39 0.19 -22.78 10.48
C GLY A 39 -0.03 -23.53 9.15
N PRO A 40 -1.21 -23.43 8.50
CA PRO A 40 -1.44 -24.06 7.20
C PRO A 40 -0.65 -23.40 6.04
N GLY A 41 0.07 -22.31 6.30
CA GLY A 41 0.88 -21.61 5.31
C GLY A 41 0.05 -20.84 4.29
N THR A 42 0.70 -20.43 3.19
CA THR A 42 0.08 -19.69 2.08
C THR A 42 0.16 -20.51 0.80
N THR A 43 -0.95 -21.11 0.38
CA THR A 43 -1.01 -21.90 -0.86
C THR A 43 -1.60 -21.13 -2.04
N GLY A 44 -2.17 -19.94 -1.79
CA GLY A 44 -2.81 -19.13 -2.81
C GLY A 44 -3.87 -19.93 -3.59
N GLY A 45 -3.72 -19.99 -4.91
CA GLY A 45 -4.58 -20.74 -5.81
C GLY A 45 -4.02 -22.07 -6.28
N ALA A 46 -3.03 -22.65 -5.59
CA ALA A 46 -2.40 -23.91 -5.96
C ALA A 46 -3.43 -25.03 -6.22
N GLY A 47 -3.22 -25.79 -7.30
CA GLY A 47 -4.15 -26.83 -7.76
C GLY A 47 -5.46 -26.30 -8.38
N GLY A 48 -5.61 -24.99 -8.49
CA GLY A 48 -6.80 -24.32 -9.01
C GLY A 48 -6.81 -24.09 -10.52
N THR A 49 -7.92 -23.51 -10.99
CA THR A 49 -8.10 -23.13 -12.41
C THR A 49 -7.16 -22.01 -12.81
N THR A 50 -6.50 -22.11 -13.96
CA THR A 50 -5.63 -21.04 -14.49
C THR A 50 -6.37 -20.17 -15.50
N TRP A 51 -6.34 -18.86 -15.28
CA TRP A 51 -6.88 -17.81 -16.16
C TRP A 51 -5.73 -17.05 -16.80
N THR A 52 -5.89 -16.61 -18.04
CA THR A 52 -4.99 -15.62 -18.67
C THR A 52 -5.81 -14.41 -19.03
N VAL A 53 -5.42 -13.24 -18.52
CA VAL A 53 -6.19 -12.00 -18.62
C VAL A 53 -5.33 -10.88 -19.20
N ARG A 54 -5.94 -10.04 -20.02
CA ARG A 54 -5.34 -8.91 -20.74
C ARG A 54 -6.15 -7.62 -20.56
N THR A 55 -7.38 -7.73 -20.07
CA THR A 55 -8.27 -6.58 -19.85
C THR A 55 -8.84 -6.58 -18.43
N ARG A 56 -9.35 -5.41 -18.01
CA ARG A 56 -10.00 -5.27 -16.69
C ARG A 56 -11.24 -6.14 -16.57
N ALA A 57 -12.01 -6.29 -17.64
CA ALA A 57 -13.21 -7.13 -17.66
C ALA A 57 -12.85 -8.61 -17.43
N GLU A 58 -11.86 -9.13 -18.15
CA GLU A 58 -11.36 -10.50 -17.99
C GLU A 58 -10.80 -10.74 -16.58
N LEU A 59 -10.08 -9.77 -16.02
CA LEU A 59 -9.59 -9.86 -14.64
C LEU A 59 -10.74 -9.93 -13.63
N LYS A 60 -11.78 -9.10 -13.79
CA LYS A 60 -12.97 -9.14 -12.91
C LYS A 60 -13.71 -10.47 -13.01
N GLU A 61 -13.85 -11.01 -14.22
CA GLU A 61 -14.48 -12.32 -14.43
C GLU A 61 -13.67 -13.44 -13.78
N ALA A 62 -12.35 -13.46 -14.00
CA ALA A 62 -11.45 -14.45 -13.41
C ALA A 62 -11.48 -14.40 -11.87
N LEU A 63 -11.57 -13.20 -11.28
CA LEU A 63 -11.72 -13.00 -9.83
C LEU A 63 -13.08 -13.51 -9.33
N ALA A 64 -14.16 -13.21 -10.04
CA ALA A 64 -15.51 -13.68 -9.68
C ALA A 64 -15.66 -15.20 -9.81
N HIS A 65 -14.91 -15.82 -10.74
CA HIS A 65 -14.81 -17.27 -10.97
C HIS A 65 -16.18 -17.95 -10.93
N HIS A 66 -17.03 -17.56 -11.88
CA HIS A 66 -18.38 -18.10 -12.04
C HIS A 66 -19.25 -18.04 -10.77
N GLY A 67 -18.98 -17.07 -9.88
CA GLY A 67 -19.72 -16.87 -8.63
C GLY A 67 -19.06 -17.52 -7.40
N ASP A 68 -17.92 -18.20 -7.55
CA ASP A 68 -17.11 -18.70 -6.43
C ASP A 68 -15.73 -18.01 -6.38
N PRO A 69 -15.66 -16.78 -5.81
CA PRO A 69 -14.42 -16.04 -5.72
C PRO A 69 -13.37 -16.72 -4.83
N THR A 70 -13.77 -17.66 -3.97
CA THR A 70 -12.87 -18.33 -3.00
C THR A 70 -12.25 -19.63 -3.51
N ALA A 71 -12.82 -20.25 -4.54
CA ALA A 71 -12.24 -21.45 -5.13
C ALA A 71 -10.77 -21.21 -5.58
N PRO A 72 -9.88 -22.19 -5.44
CA PRO A 72 -8.49 -22.05 -5.89
C PRO A 72 -8.40 -21.64 -7.36
N LYS A 73 -7.63 -20.59 -7.65
CA LYS A 73 -7.40 -20.10 -9.01
C LYS A 73 -6.08 -19.35 -9.16
N VAL A 74 -5.45 -19.47 -10.32
CA VAL A 74 -4.23 -18.75 -10.71
C VAL A 74 -4.59 -17.80 -11.84
N ILE A 75 -4.32 -16.50 -11.68
CA ILE A 75 -4.60 -15.50 -12.70
C ILE A 75 -3.29 -14.97 -13.28
N ARG A 76 -3.01 -15.31 -14.54
CA ARG A 76 -1.87 -14.80 -15.29
C ARG A 76 -2.27 -13.51 -16.00
N VAL A 77 -1.72 -12.39 -15.54
CA VAL A 77 -1.86 -11.10 -16.22
C VAL A 77 -0.85 -11.01 -17.37
N VAL A 78 -1.30 -10.60 -18.55
CA VAL A 78 -0.45 -10.41 -19.74
C VAL A 78 -0.59 -8.98 -20.26
N GLY A 79 0.49 -8.23 -20.13
CA GLY A 79 0.51 -6.80 -20.44
C GLY A 79 -0.06 -5.96 -19.30
N ASP A 80 -0.39 -4.71 -19.61
CA ASP A 80 -0.96 -3.76 -18.65
C ASP A 80 -2.49 -3.86 -18.64
N ILE A 81 -3.07 -3.90 -17.44
CA ILE A 81 -4.51 -3.80 -17.23
C ILE A 81 -4.76 -2.49 -16.48
N ASN A 82 -5.45 -1.54 -17.11
CA ASN A 82 -5.77 -0.28 -16.45
C ASN A 82 -6.94 -0.48 -15.47
N GLY A 83 -6.72 -0.14 -14.20
CA GLY A 83 -7.78 -0.17 -13.17
C GLY A 83 -8.83 0.93 -13.34
N HIS A 84 -8.50 1.99 -14.07
CA HIS A 84 -9.31 3.19 -14.30
C HIS A 84 -10.09 3.08 -15.62
N GLU A 85 -10.96 2.08 -15.69
CA GLU A 85 -11.82 1.84 -16.84
C GLU A 85 -13.27 1.59 -16.42
N THR A 86 -14.20 2.03 -17.26
CA THR A 86 -15.62 1.65 -17.24
C THR A 86 -15.81 0.16 -17.52
N ALA A 87 -17.05 -0.32 -17.58
CA ALA A 87 -17.36 -1.72 -17.89
C ALA A 87 -17.09 -2.09 -19.36
N ASP A 88 -17.16 -1.12 -20.28
CA ASP A 88 -16.89 -1.27 -21.72
C ASP A 88 -15.41 -0.99 -22.08
N GLY A 89 -14.55 -0.72 -21.09
CA GLY A 89 -13.11 -0.53 -21.29
C GLY A 89 -12.69 0.90 -21.63
N SER A 90 -13.62 1.87 -21.62
CA SER A 90 -13.25 3.29 -21.75
C SER A 90 -12.55 3.80 -20.48
N LEU A 91 -11.58 4.70 -20.64
CA LEU A 91 -10.85 5.25 -19.49
C LEU A 91 -11.73 6.18 -18.67
N LEU A 92 -11.67 6.04 -17.35
CA LEU A 92 -12.34 6.93 -16.40
C LEU A 92 -11.50 8.18 -16.17
N GLY A 93 -12.12 9.35 -16.31
CA GLY A 93 -11.59 10.64 -15.91
C GLY A 93 -12.10 11.10 -14.54
N GLU A 94 -11.62 12.26 -14.08
CA GLU A 94 -12.00 12.86 -12.80
C GLU A 94 -13.51 13.05 -12.63
N GLN A 95 -14.19 13.52 -13.68
CA GLN A 95 -15.63 13.79 -13.64
C GLN A 95 -16.48 12.52 -13.60
N ASP A 96 -15.93 11.36 -14.00
CA ASP A 96 -16.62 10.07 -13.84
C ASP A 96 -16.61 9.61 -12.37
N TYR A 97 -15.59 10.01 -11.61
CA TYR A 97 -15.49 9.72 -10.17
C TYR A 97 -16.20 10.76 -9.30
N ALA A 98 -16.11 12.04 -9.69
CA ALA A 98 -16.64 13.15 -8.92
C ALA A 98 -17.37 14.15 -9.83
N PRO A 99 -18.58 13.80 -10.31
CA PRO A 99 -19.36 14.69 -11.16
C PRO A 99 -19.62 16.05 -10.48
N GLY A 100 -19.21 17.13 -11.14
CA GLY A 100 -19.40 18.50 -10.63
C GLY A 100 -18.38 18.94 -9.58
N TYR A 101 -17.38 18.10 -9.27
CA TYR A 101 -16.20 18.55 -8.55
C TYR A 101 -15.39 19.50 -9.43
N ASP A 102 -14.86 20.54 -8.79
CA ASP A 102 -13.99 21.52 -9.41
C ASP A 102 -12.85 21.80 -8.43
N LEU A 103 -11.64 21.40 -8.85
CA LEU A 103 -10.44 21.56 -8.02
C LEU A 103 -10.17 23.02 -7.69
N ALA A 104 -10.39 23.96 -8.62
CA ALA A 104 -10.15 25.38 -8.38
C ALA A 104 -11.13 25.95 -7.34
N LYS A 105 -12.40 25.55 -7.40
CA LYS A 105 -13.41 25.89 -6.40
C LYS A 105 -13.07 25.30 -5.05
N TYR A 106 -12.65 24.03 -5.00
CA TYR A 106 -12.22 23.40 -3.76
C TYR A 106 -10.99 24.11 -3.17
N MET A 107 -9.98 24.42 -3.99
CA MET A 107 -8.77 25.15 -3.60
C MET A 107 -9.06 26.59 -3.16
N SER A 108 -10.14 27.23 -3.67
CA SER A 108 -10.53 28.58 -3.24
C SER A 108 -10.95 28.68 -1.76
N CYS A 109 -11.25 27.55 -1.12
CA CYS A 109 -11.50 27.48 0.32
C CYS A 109 -10.23 27.57 1.16
N PHE A 110 -9.05 27.46 0.53
CA PHE A 110 -7.75 27.53 1.19
C PHE A 110 -7.10 28.91 0.96
N GLY A 111 -6.31 29.35 1.94
CA GLY A 111 -5.41 30.48 1.82
C GLY A 111 -4.40 30.30 0.68
N GLN A 112 -3.76 31.39 0.28
CA GLN A 112 -2.92 31.45 -0.93
C GLN A 112 -1.70 30.50 -0.89
N ASP A 113 -1.26 30.10 0.31
CA ASP A 113 -0.19 29.15 0.57
C ASP A 113 -0.70 27.76 1.04
N GLY A 114 -2.02 27.57 1.09
CA GLY A 114 -2.66 26.33 1.57
C GLY A 114 -2.55 26.09 3.07
N ALA A 115 -1.98 27.02 3.85
CA ALA A 115 -1.78 26.88 5.29
C ALA A 115 -3.02 27.28 6.11
N GLU A 116 -3.95 28.02 5.50
CA GLU A 116 -5.18 28.49 6.13
C GLU A 116 -6.39 27.80 5.47
N TRP A 117 -7.18 27.05 6.24
CA TRP A 117 -8.54 26.66 5.85
C TRP A 117 -9.52 27.73 6.36
N SER A 118 -10.71 27.85 5.76
CA SER A 118 -11.68 28.90 6.11
C SER A 118 -12.11 28.93 7.60
N ASP A 119 -11.87 27.88 8.37
CA ASP A 119 -12.12 27.78 9.82
C ASP A 119 -10.94 28.29 10.68
N ALA A 120 -9.73 28.35 10.12
CA ALA A 120 -8.55 28.95 10.75
C ALA A 120 -8.65 30.48 10.83
N ARG A 121 -9.71 31.09 10.26
CA ARG A 121 -10.08 32.49 10.51
C ARG A 121 -10.67 32.73 11.91
N HIS A 122 -10.90 31.67 12.68
CA HIS A 122 -11.13 31.79 14.11
C HIS A 122 -9.79 31.72 14.84
N ASP A 123 -9.23 32.89 15.15
CA ASP A 123 -8.07 33.05 16.02
C ASP A 123 -8.41 32.57 17.45
N ASP A 124 -8.50 31.27 17.66
CA ASP A 124 -8.32 30.69 18.99
C ASP A 124 -6.95 30.00 19.02
N PRO A 125 -5.92 30.60 19.64
CA PRO A 125 -4.63 29.95 19.85
C PRO A 125 -4.70 28.75 20.82
N GLY A 126 -5.89 28.43 21.34
CA GLY A 126 -6.18 27.20 22.04
C GLY A 126 -6.05 26.00 21.11
N LEU A 127 -5.30 24.99 21.56
CA LEU A 127 -5.40 23.65 21.02
C LEU A 127 -6.88 23.23 21.06
N ALA A 128 -7.53 23.17 19.89
CA ALA A 128 -8.89 22.68 19.78
C ALA A 128 -8.89 21.16 20.02
N VAL A 129 -9.11 20.76 21.27
CA VAL A 129 -9.38 19.36 21.61
C VAL A 129 -10.88 19.12 21.42
N ALA A 130 -11.23 18.31 20.42
CA ALA A 130 -12.60 17.86 20.20
C ALA A 130 -12.74 16.40 20.64
N PRO A 131 -13.66 16.06 21.56
CA PRO A 131 -13.94 14.68 21.91
C PRO A 131 -14.82 14.06 20.81
N TYR A 132 -14.26 13.13 20.03
CA TYR A 132 -15.00 12.38 19.01
C TYR A 132 -15.69 11.12 19.59
N GLY A 133 -15.76 11.01 20.92
CA GLY A 133 -16.34 9.90 21.67
C GLY A 133 -15.45 9.45 22.84
N GLY A 134 -15.99 8.58 23.70
CA GLY A 134 -15.31 8.08 24.89
C GLY A 134 -15.59 8.90 26.15
N GLU A 135 -15.23 8.35 27.30
CA GLU A 135 -15.46 8.95 28.63
C GLU A 135 -14.16 9.23 29.39
N ARG A 136 -13.01 8.77 28.86
CA ARG A 136 -11.74 8.72 29.59
C ARG A 136 -10.58 9.20 28.72
N PHE A 137 -9.68 10.00 29.28
CA PHE A 137 -8.50 10.52 28.60
C PHE A 137 -7.37 10.80 29.60
N HIS A 138 -6.18 10.26 29.36
CA HIS A 138 -4.99 10.52 30.15
C HIS A 138 -3.80 10.83 29.23
N ASP A 139 -3.10 11.93 29.50
CA ASP A 139 -1.86 12.36 28.85
C ASP A 139 -0.73 12.51 29.87
N THR A 140 0.47 12.11 29.46
CA THR A 140 1.69 12.23 30.26
C THR A 140 2.77 12.97 29.47
N GLY A 141 2.60 14.28 29.30
CA GLY A 141 3.68 15.18 28.89
C GLY A 141 3.71 15.52 27.40
N SER A 142 2.55 15.66 26.77
CA SER A 142 2.46 16.18 25.41
C SER A 142 3.01 17.62 25.29
N TRP A 143 3.49 17.97 24.11
CA TRP A 143 3.93 19.32 23.74
C TRP A 143 3.12 19.83 22.54
N ALA A 144 2.69 21.08 22.58
CA ALA A 144 2.03 21.78 21.49
C ALA A 144 2.69 23.15 21.28
N ASN A 145 3.02 23.48 20.04
CA ASN A 145 3.65 24.76 19.67
C ASN A 145 4.88 25.13 20.52
N GLY A 146 5.74 24.14 20.79
CA GLY A 146 6.97 24.32 21.56
C GLY A 146 6.76 24.57 23.05
N ARG A 147 5.56 24.33 23.58
CA ARG A 147 5.23 24.44 25.01
C ARG A 147 4.60 23.14 25.52
N PRO A 148 4.76 22.79 26.81
CA PRO A 148 4.02 21.68 27.41
C PRO A 148 2.52 21.89 27.25
N ALA A 149 1.83 20.89 26.72
CA ALA A 149 0.38 20.87 26.59
C ALA A 149 -0.25 20.34 27.88
N ARG A 150 -1.28 21.01 28.39
CA ARG A 150 -2.03 20.58 29.58
C ARG A 150 -3.30 19.83 29.17
N LEU A 151 -3.14 18.73 28.43
CA LEU A 151 -4.26 18.03 27.80
C LEU A 151 -5.27 17.47 28.80
N ASN A 152 -4.82 16.96 29.96
CA ASN A 152 -5.73 16.47 31.01
C ASN A 152 -6.65 17.58 31.54
N THR A 153 -6.15 18.81 31.67
CA THR A 153 -6.96 19.96 32.09
C THR A 153 -8.03 20.30 31.05
N VAL A 154 -7.67 20.24 29.77
CA VAL A 154 -8.62 20.49 28.68
C VAL A 154 -9.67 19.38 28.62
N ALA A 155 -9.26 18.11 28.72
CA ALA A 155 -10.14 16.95 28.71
C ALA A 155 -11.14 16.94 29.89
N ALA A 156 -10.70 17.32 31.09
CA ALA A 156 -11.59 17.48 32.24
C ALA A 156 -12.68 18.54 32.00
N GLY A 157 -12.33 19.65 31.34
CA GLY A 157 -13.30 20.67 30.93
C GLY A 157 -14.34 20.18 29.92
N LEU A 158 -14.03 19.09 29.22
CA LEU A 158 -14.92 18.40 28.27
C LEU A 158 -15.72 17.25 28.92
N GLY A 159 -15.57 17.02 30.23
CA GLY A 159 -16.27 15.97 30.96
C GLY A 159 -15.62 14.58 30.87
N LEU A 160 -14.38 14.48 30.38
CA LEU A 160 -13.63 13.23 30.37
C LEU A 160 -12.91 13.03 31.72
N THR A 161 -12.88 11.80 32.21
CA THR A 161 -12.08 11.43 33.39
C THR A 161 -10.65 11.05 33.00
N ASP A 162 -9.67 11.35 33.85
CA ASP A 162 -8.28 10.93 33.67
C ASP A 162 -7.98 9.52 34.20
N ASP A 163 -8.93 8.90 34.90
CA ASP A 163 -8.86 7.50 35.28
C ASP A 163 -9.23 6.59 34.11
N VAL A 164 -8.20 6.10 33.42
CA VAL A 164 -8.34 5.12 32.33
C VAL A 164 -8.33 3.67 32.82
N GLY A 165 -8.20 3.42 34.13
CA GLY A 165 -8.22 2.09 34.75
C GLY A 165 -6.93 1.28 34.60
N TRP A 166 -5.87 1.86 34.04
CA TRP A 166 -4.53 1.28 33.95
C TRP A 166 -3.47 2.37 33.76
N ASP A 167 -2.26 2.18 34.26
CA ASP A 167 -1.13 3.07 33.99
C ASP A 167 -0.17 2.38 33.00
N PRO A 168 0.21 3.03 31.89
CA PRO A 168 1.26 2.52 31.00
C PRO A 168 2.55 2.14 31.72
N ALA A 169 2.94 2.84 32.79
CA ALA A 169 4.11 2.55 33.59
C ALA A 169 4.01 1.22 34.37
N ASP A 170 2.80 0.71 34.62
CA ASP A 170 2.60 -0.59 35.28
C ASP A 170 2.84 -1.76 34.32
N VAL A 171 2.70 -1.53 33.02
CA VAL A 171 2.77 -2.57 31.97
C VAL A 171 4.07 -2.50 31.18
N TYR A 172 4.54 -1.28 30.93
CA TYR A 172 5.68 -0.99 30.07
C TYR A 172 6.77 -0.26 30.87
N ASP A 173 8.01 -0.73 30.72
CA ASP A 173 9.20 0.00 31.17
C ASP A 173 9.42 1.22 30.26
N TYR A 174 8.59 2.25 30.44
CA TYR A 174 8.67 3.48 29.66
C TYR A 174 9.68 4.44 30.28
N ARG A 175 10.70 4.82 29.50
CA ARG A 175 11.62 5.90 29.83
C ARG A 175 11.43 7.05 28.83
N PRO A 176 10.82 8.18 29.23
CA PRO A 176 10.67 9.33 28.34
C PRO A 176 12.05 9.86 27.93
N LEU A 177 12.26 10.01 26.63
CA LEU A 177 13.47 10.60 26.05
C LEU A 177 13.18 12.07 25.76
N THR A 178 13.82 12.96 26.51
CA THR A 178 13.49 14.40 26.52
C THR A 178 14.36 15.25 25.59
N SER A 179 15.16 14.62 24.74
CA SER A 179 15.97 15.33 23.74
C SER A 179 16.09 14.54 22.45
N ALA A 180 16.24 15.25 21.33
CA ALA A 180 16.42 14.63 20.01
C ALA A 180 17.64 13.69 19.98
N ALA A 181 18.75 14.10 20.60
CA ALA A 181 19.96 13.27 20.69
C ALA A 181 19.73 11.99 21.51
N ALA A 182 18.94 12.05 22.59
CA ALA A 182 18.60 10.86 23.37
C ALA A 182 17.71 9.89 22.58
N VAL A 183 16.76 10.42 21.80
CA VAL A 183 15.93 9.62 20.87
C VAL A 183 16.81 8.95 19.82
N GLU A 184 17.65 9.72 19.14
CA GLU A 184 18.56 9.20 18.10
C GLU A 184 19.45 8.09 18.66
N HIS A 185 20.12 8.34 19.79
CA HIS A 185 20.98 7.36 20.42
C HIS A 185 20.21 6.09 20.82
N HIS A 186 19.01 6.24 21.39
CA HIS A 186 18.19 5.10 21.80
C HIS A 186 17.76 4.26 20.60
N VAL A 187 17.29 4.90 19.52
CA VAL A 187 16.86 4.21 18.29
C VAL A 187 18.03 3.47 17.65
N LEU A 188 19.19 4.12 17.46
CA LEU A 188 20.37 3.47 16.88
C LEU A 188 20.87 2.28 17.72
N THR A 189 20.67 2.35 19.03
CA THR A 189 21.14 1.30 19.95
C THR A 189 20.16 0.13 20.06
N HIS A 190 18.85 0.38 20.04
CA HIS A 190 17.83 -0.62 20.39
C HIS A 190 16.95 -1.06 19.22
N ALA A 191 16.85 -0.28 18.14
CA ALA A 191 16.11 -0.67 16.95
C ALA A 191 16.99 -1.50 15.98
N GLY A 192 16.35 -2.36 15.18
CA GLY A 192 17.01 -3.16 14.13
C GLY A 192 16.50 -4.60 14.06
N THR A 193 16.56 -5.17 12.85
CA THR A 193 16.14 -6.56 12.58
C THR A 193 16.98 -7.56 13.37
N GLY A 194 16.32 -8.49 14.08
CA GLY A 194 16.97 -9.55 14.84
C GLY A 194 17.33 -9.22 16.29
N ARG A 195 17.12 -7.96 16.73
CA ARG A 195 17.21 -7.64 18.16
C ARG A 195 15.94 -8.08 18.86
N ARG A 196 16.07 -9.00 19.82
CA ARG A 196 14.95 -9.36 20.71
C ARG A 196 14.68 -8.18 21.63
N TYR A 197 13.41 -7.89 21.91
CA TYR A 197 13.04 -7.04 23.04
C TYR A 197 13.52 -7.75 24.31
N ALA A 198 14.71 -7.41 24.79
CA ALA A 198 15.16 -7.83 26.10
C ALA A 198 14.50 -6.89 27.11
N ARG A 199 13.65 -7.44 27.99
CA ARG A 199 13.28 -6.73 29.22
C ARG A 199 14.59 -6.40 29.98
N PRO A 200 14.75 -5.18 30.50
CA PRO A 200 15.83 -4.87 31.45
C PRO A 200 15.80 -5.81 32.66
#